data_AF-A0A480AKN6-F1
#
_entry.id   AF-A0A480AKN6-F1
#
_cell.length_a   1.000
_cell.length_b   1.000
_cell.length_c   1.000
_cell.angle_alpha   90.00
_cell.angle_beta   90.00
_cell.angle_gamma   90.00
#
_symmetry.space_group_name_H-M   'P 1'
#
loop_
_entity.id
_entity.type
_entity.pdbx_description
1 polymer ?
#
loop_
_entity_poly.entity_id
_entity_poly.type
_entity_poly.pdbx_seq_one_letter_code
_entity_poly.pdbx_strand_id
1 'polypeptide(L)'
;MAAPDLQAAARVLGAELDWLVQVIGWRFQAYFHNGVHNSVHNGGQAGEPGPGLPAAPPLQAAASAWSDLLLRQQATPAERLALALALAPHLRPQALDVFFTRNQTFDKPFAEFGGTATGEGAGTAACFQPSGQTLAFLLAGDDLAARLALLPLFGPGHWLARQDLLRLAPAEPGAPVLRGALQLQPAALALLGAGAGAAPALGAAFPARQVHTTLGWDDLVLHPGTAAQLDEIQSWLRHGHTLLHDWGMAAKLRPGLRALFHGPPGTGKTLTAALLGQAAGRAVWQIDLSLVVSKYIGETEKNLSRVFDVAEQHGWLLFFDEADALFGKRSDTRDAHDRYANQEVAWLLQRIEGFSGIAILASNQKDNLDPAFTRRFEAVVHFPLPRADERLRLWQQSLPAAVQLDAAISLPQIAARHALAGAEIVNCVRAACLLALEAGGNRITEAMLQRAIRRELAKDGREH
;
A
#
# COMPACT_ATOMS: atom_id res chain seq x y z
N MET A 1 -7.73 -14.02 20.17
CA MET A 1 -7.56 -13.15 21.37
C MET A 1 -8.38 -11.88 21.14
N ALA A 2 -9.36 -11.65 22.04
CA ALA A 2 -10.25 -10.49 22.22
C ALA A 2 -10.73 -9.70 20.98
N ALA A 3 -12.02 -9.80 20.65
CA ALA A 3 -12.70 -8.80 19.84
C ALA A 3 -12.50 -7.42 20.51
N PRO A 4 -11.89 -6.42 19.84
CA PRO A 4 -11.81 -5.08 20.40
C PRO A 4 -13.23 -4.53 20.62
N ASP A 5 -13.40 -3.84 21.74
CA ASP A 5 -14.69 -3.43 22.30
C ASP A 5 -15.39 -2.39 21.40
N LEU A 6 -16.25 -2.87 20.49
CA LEU A 6 -17.07 -2.05 19.57
C LEU A 6 -17.80 -0.92 20.32
N GLN A 7 -18.17 -1.15 21.58
CA GLN A 7 -18.82 -0.15 22.43
C GLN A 7 -17.89 1.01 22.82
N ALA A 8 -16.59 0.76 22.94
CA ALA A 8 -15.61 1.80 23.22
C ALA A 8 -15.35 2.66 21.96
N ALA A 9 -15.23 2.03 20.79
CA ALA A 9 -15.16 2.76 19.51
C ALA A 9 -16.41 3.61 19.25
N ALA A 10 -17.61 3.06 19.51
CA ALA A 10 -18.87 3.79 19.36
C ALA A 10 -18.96 5.01 20.29
N ARG A 11 -18.45 4.93 21.53
CA ARG A 11 -18.40 6.06 22.47
C ARG A 11 -17.49 7.18 21.97
N VAL A 12 -16.28 6.85 21.52
CA VAL A 12 -15.32 7.84 21.00
C VAL A 12 -15.86 8.52 19.74
N LEU A 13 -16.35 7.74 18.77
CA LEU A 13 -16.92 8.28 17.54
C LEU A 13 -18.20 9.08 17.79
N GLY A 14 -19.03 8.66 18.75
CA GLY A 14 -20.19 9.40 19.19
C GLY A 14 -19.84 10.81 19.68
N ALA A 15 -18.81 10.93 20.52
CA ALA A 15 -18.33 12.21 21.02
C ALA A 15 -17.78 13.13 19.89
N GLU A 16 -17.07 12.58 18.91
CA GLU A 16 -16.60 13.33 17.73
C GLU A 16 -17.77 13.85 16.87
N LEU A 17 -18.81 13.02 16.67
CA LEU A 17 -19.99 13.42 15.91
C LEU A 17 -20.89 14.40 16.67
N ASP A 18 -21.00 14.27 17.99
CA ASP A 18 -21.69 15.25 18.84
C ASP A 18 -20.97 16.61 18.78
N TRP A 19 -19.62 16.59 18.81
CA TRP A 19 -18.81 17.78 18.63
C TRP A 19 -18.99 18.40 17.24
N LEU A 20 -19.04 17.61 16.17
CA LEU A 20 -19.36 18.11 14.83
C LEU A 20 -20.70 18.86 14.80
N VAL A 21 -21.75 18.31 15.42
CA VAL A 21 -23.07 18.95 15.49
C VAL A 21 -23.00 20.29 16.24
N GLN A 22 -22.22 20.36 17.33
CA GLN A 22 -22.00 21.61 18.06
C GLN A 22 -21.28 22.66 17.20
N VAL A 23 -20.26 22.26 16.44
CA VAL A 23 -19.53 23.15 15.53
C VAL A 23 -20.44 23.66 14.40
N ILE A 24 -21.26 22.78 13.81
CA ILE A 24 -22.25 23.16 12.79
C ILE A 24 -23.22 24.19 13.37
N GLY A 25 -23.82 23.92 14.53
CA GLY A 25 -24.75 24.84 15.19
C GLY A 25 -24.13 26.20 15.48
N TRP A 26 -22.91 26.21 16.03
CA TRP A 26 -22.17 27.45 16.30
C TRP A 26 -21.88 28.24 15.01
N ARG A 27 -21.43 27.58 13.94
CA ARG A 27 -21.13 28.25 12.67
C ARG A 27 -22.38 28.83 12.01
N PHE A 28 -23.49 28.10 12.02
CA PHE A 28 -24.77 28.59 11.50
C PHE A 28 -25.29 29.78 12.30
N GLN A 29 -25.21 29.73 13.63
CA GLN A 29 -25.56 30.87 14.48
C GLN A 29 -24.71 32.10 14.14
N ALA A 30 -23.39 31.95 14.06
CA ALA A 30 -22.49 33.04 13.71
C ALA A 30 -22.80 33.60 12.30
N TYR A 31 -23.06 32.74 11.32
CA TYR A 31 -23.36 33.16 9.94
C TYR A 31 -24.68 33.93 9.81
N PHE A 32 -25.75 33.47 10.46
CA PHE A 32 -27.06 34.10 10.39
C PHE A 32 -27.26 35.28 11.36
N HIS A 33 -26.58 35.30 12.51
CA HIS A 33 -26.70 36.39 13.49
C HIS A 33 -25.75 37.58 13.19
N ASN A 34 -24.58 37.36 12.59
CA ASN A 34 -23.64 38.46 12.28
C ASN A 34 -24.02 39.28 11.03
N GLY A 35 -25.24 39.12 10.50
CA GLY A 35 -25.89 40.16 9.68
C GLY A 35 -25.22 40.53 8.36
N VAL A 36 -24.38 39.68 7.77
CA VAL A 36 -23.71 40.01 6.49
C VAL A 36 -24.70 40.02 5.30
N HIS A 37 -25.85 39.34 5.41
CA HIS A 37 -26.87 39.35 4.35
C HIS A 37 -27.88 40.52 4.41
N ASN A 38 -27.75 41.46 5.36
CA ASN A 38 -28.64 42.63 5.45
C ASN A 38 -27.94 43.98 5.33
N SER A 39 -26.65 44.03 4.96
CA SER A 39 -25.94 45.31 4.78
C SER A 39 -24.91 45.29 3.65
N VAL A 40 -25.40 45.42 2.41
CA VAL A 40 -24.53 45.72 1.26
C VAL A 40 -23.97 47.16 1.33
N HIS A 41 -24.42 48.03 2.25
CA HIS A 41 -24.00 49.44 2.29
C HIS A 41 -23.80 50.04 3.68
N ASN A 42 -22.89 49.54 4.52
CA ASN A 42 -22.23 50.45 5.46
C ASN A 42 -20.89 49.90 5.93
N GLY A 43 -19.83 50.66 5.65
CA GLY A 43 -18.55 50.52 6.35
C GLY A 43 -18.76 50.88 7.81
N GLY A 44 -18.80 49.87 8.67
CA GLY A 44 -19.02 50.03 10.10
C GLY A 44 -18.38 48.90 10.86
N GLN A 45 -17.27 49.22 11.55
CA GLN A 45 -16.63 48.56 12.69
C GLN A 45 -16.81 47.03 12.82
N ALA A 46 -15.68 46.32 12.67
CA ALA A 46 -15.54 44.92 13.06
C ALA A 46 -15.98 44.73 14.51
N GLY A 47 -17.18 44.16 14.70
CA GLY A 47 -17.67 43.70 15.99
C GLY A 47 -16.69 42.67 16.58
N GLU A 48 -16.56 42.69 17.90
CA GLU A 48 -15.66 41.82 18.67
C GLU A 48 -15.74 40.35 18.21
N PRO A 49 -14.61 39.63 18.13
CA PRO A 49 -14.62 38.23 17.74
C PRO A 49 -15.45 37.44 18.75
N GLY A 50 -16.55 36.86 18.28
CA GLY A 50 -17.36 35.94 19.07
C GLY A 50 -16.54 34.76 19.62
N PRO A 51 -17.11 33.96 20.54
CA PRO A 51 -16.39 32.86 21.18
C PRO A 51 -15.82 31.93 20.11
N GLY A 52 -14.54 31.55 20.23
CA GLY A 52 -13.86 30.69 19.27
C GLY A 52 -14.56 29.34 19.06
N LEU A 53 -14.15 28.61 18.01
CA LEU A 53 -14.68 27.28 17.68
C LEU A 53 -14.81 26.38 18.93
N PRO A 54 -15.92 25.64 19.09
CA PRO A 54 -16.10 24.71 20.21
C PRO A 54 -14.90 23.77 20.38
N ALA A 55 -14.43 23.62 21.62
CA ALA A 55 -13.25 22.80 21.91
C ALA A 55 -13.50 21.32 21.57
N ALA A 56 -12.51 20.68 20.95
CA ALA A 56 -12.59 19.27 20.58
C ALA A 56 -12.61 18.37 21.84
N PRO A 57 -13.33 17.23 21.80
CA PRO A 57 -13.42 16.34 22.95
C PRO A 57 -12.03 15.76 23.32
N PRO A 58 -11.76 15.46 24.60
CA PRO A 58 -10.49 14.87 25.01
C PRO A 58 -10.36 13.43 24.49
N LEU A 59 -9.19 13.07 23.98
CA LEU A 59 -8.86 11.71 23.54
C LEU A 59 -8.22 10.93 24.69
N GLN A 60 -8.62 9.68 24.88
CA GLN A 60 -8.04 8.76 25.86
C GLN A 60 -7.27 7.64 25.16
N ALA A 61 -6.07 7.32 25.64
CA ALA A 61 -5.26 6.23 25.11
C ALA A 61 -5.90 4.87 25.41
N ALA A 62 -5.77 3.92 24.47
CA ALA A 62 -6.33 2.57 24.53
C ALA A 62 -7.87 2.46 24.59
N ALA A 63 -8.59 3.57 24.34
CA ALA A 63 -10.05 3.54 24.25
C ALA A 63 -10.54 2.89 22.94
N SER A 64 -9.83 3.08 21.83
CA SER A 64 -10.13 2.49 20.51
C SER A 64 -8.94 2.63 19.55
N ALA A 65 -8.91 1.82 18.49
CA ALA A 65 -7.93 2.00 17.42
C ALA A 65 -8.02 3.39 16.75
N TRP A 66 -9.21 4.00 16.74
CA TRP A 66 -9.46 5.35 16.25
C TRP A 66 -8.78 6.41 17.13
N SER A 67 -9.02 6.40 18.45
CA SER A 67 -8.36 7.32 19.39
C SER A 67 -6.85 7.15 19.41
N ASP A 68 -6.36 5.92 19.33
CA ASP A 68 -4.92 5.65 19.32
C ASP A 68 -4.25 6.15 18.04
N LEU A 69 -4.96 6.14 16.91
CA LEU A 69 -4.47 6.75 15.68
C LEU A 69 -4.36 8.28 15.82
N LEU A 70 -5.43 8.92 16.28
CA LEU A 70 -5.49 10.37 16.45
C LEU A 70 -4.42 10.87 17.43
N LEU A 71 -4.19 10.12 18.53
CA LEU A 71 -3.14 10.43 19.50
C LEU A 71 -1.74 10.24 18.92
N ARG A 72 -1.49 9.13 18.21
CA ARG A 72 -0.18 8.87 17.56
C ARG A 72 0.19 9.96 16.55
N GLN A 73 -0.80 10.46 15.82
CA GLN A 73 -0.60 11.47 14.78
C GLN A 73 -0.68 12.90 15.31
N GLN A 74 -0.93 13.09 16.61
CA GLN A 74 -1.15 14.40 17.24
C GLN A 74 -2.19 15.24 16.46
N ALA A 75 -3.29 14.59 16.09
CA ALA A 75 -4.27 15.17 15.17
C ALA A 75 -4.87 16.47 15.72
N THR A 76 -4.77 17.53 14.92
CA THR A 76 -5.31 18.85 15.21
C THR A 76 -6.84 18.84 15.18
N PRO A 77 -7.51 19.82 15.83
CA PRO A 77 -8.97 19.94 15.75
C PRO A 77 -9.49 20.03 14.31
N ALA A 78 -8.79 20.73 13.41
CA ALA A 78 -9.19 20.83 12.00
C ALA A 78 -9.24 19.47 11.30
N GLU A 79 -8.23 18.62 11.52
CA GLU A 79 -8.14 17.28 10.94
C GLU A 79 -9.20 16.33 11.53
N ARG A 80 -9.42 16.42 12.85
CA ARG A 80 -10.47 15.64 13.54
C ARG A 80 -11.85 16.01 13.04
N LEU A 81 -12.12 17.31 12.84
CA LEU A 81 -13.39 17.77 12.29
C LEU A 81 -13.58 17.31 10.84
N ALA A 82 -12.50 17.32 10.04
CA ALA A 82 -12.54 16.81 8.66
C ALA A 82 -12.93 15.32 8.61
N LEU A 83 -12.36 14.50 9.51
CA LEU A 83 -12.71 13.09 9.65
C LEU A 83 -14.14 12.91 10.15
N ALA A 84 -14.56 13.65 11.19
CA ALA A 84 -15.93 13.58 11.72
C ALA A 84 -16.96 13.97 10.66
N LEU A 85 -16.69 15.03 9.88
CA LEU A 85 -17.54 15.47 8.78
C LEU A 85 -17.67 14.41 7.69
N ALA A 86 -16.57 13.73 7.33
CA ALA A 86 -16.61 12.65 6.35
C ALA A 86 -17.26 11.36 6.87
N LEU A 87 -17.26 11.14 8.20
CA LEU A 87 -17.95 10.02 8.84
C LEU A 87 -19.46 10.24 8.97
N ALA A 88 -19.91 11.49 9.08
CA ALA A 88 -21.30 11.82 9.35
C ALA A 88 -22.31 11.19 8.35
N PRO A 89 -22.10 11.20 7.02
CA PRO A 89 -23.01 10.54 6.07
C PRO A 89 -23.20 9.03 6.33
N HIS A 90 -22.19 8.37 6.90
CA HIS A 90 -22.20 6.92 7.13
C HIS A 90 -22.84 6.54 8.47
N LEU A 91 -22.71 7.39 9.50
CA LEU A 91 -23.09 7.05 10.88
C LEU A 91 -24.25 7.88 11.43
N ARG A 92 -24.39 9.14 11.00
CA ARG A 92 -25.43 10.10 11.42
C ARG A 92 -25.76 11.08 10.28
N PRO A 93 -26.34 10.61 9.16
CA PRO A 93 -26.60 11.46 8.00
C PRO A 93 -27.48 12.67 8.33
N GLN A 94 -28.44 12.52 9.25
CA GLN A 94 -29.33 13.59 9.71
C GLN A 94 -28.61 14.79 10.34
N ALA A 95 -27.35 14.63 10.78
CA ALA A 95 -26.55 15.73 11.32
C ALA A 95 -26.24 16.80 10.26
N LEU A 96 -26.32 16.46 8.97
CA LEU A 96 -25.97 17.33 7.85
C LEU A 96 -27.20 17.93 7.14
N ASP A 97 -28.42 17.57 7.55
CA ASP A 97 -29.65 18.02 6.89
C ASP A 97 -29.80 19.56 6.88
N VAL A 98 -29.20 20.24 7.87
CA VAL A 98 -29.19 21.71 7.95
C VAL A 98 -28.55 22.37 6.73
N PHE A 99 -27.64 21.69 6.03
CA PHE A 99 -27.00 22.21 4.81
C PHE A 99 -27.94 22.23 3.59
N PHE A 100 -29.10 21.56 3.65
CA PHE A 100 -30.15 21.71 2.64
C PHE A 100 -30.96 23.01 2.80
N THR A 101 -30.66 23.85 3.79
CA THR A 101 -31.31 25.16 3.96
C THR A 101 -31.13 26.01 2.70
N ARG A 102 -32.23 26.47 2.12
CA ARG A 102 -32.24 27.32 0.92
C ARG A 102 -32.41 28.79 1.29
N ASN A 103 -31.79 29.65 0.48
CA ASN A 103 -32.01 31.08 0.58
C ASN A 103 -33.43 31.41 0.09
N GLN A 104 -34.29 31.90 0.97
CA GLN A 104 -35.70 32.20 0.66
C GLN A 104 -35.87 33.30 -0.40
N THR A 105 -34.90 34.20 -0.54
CA THR A 105 -34.95 35.32 -1.48
C THR A 105 -34.67 34.89 -2.92
N PHE A 106 -33.76 33.94 -3.12
CA PHE A 106 -33.28 33.53 -4.45
C PHE A 106 -33.65 32.10 -4.84
N ASP A 107 -34.30 31.37 -3.92
CA ASP A 107 -34.62 29.94 -4.01
C ASP A 107 -33.42 29.07 -4.44
N LYS A 108 -32.22 29.40 -3.93
CA LYS A 108 -30.97 28.70 -4.24
C LYS A 108 -30.28 28.22 -2.96
N PRO A 109 -29.55 27.09 -3.01
CA PRO A 109 -28.67 26.70 -1.92
C PRO A 109 -27.54 27.73 -1.76
N PHE A 110 -27.04 27.88 -0.54
CA PHE A 110 -25.88 28.73 -0.26
C PHE A 110 -24.62 28.09 -0.87
N ALA A 111 -23.91 28.84 -1.70
CA ALA A 111 -22.72 28.33 -2.39
C ALA A 111 -21.58 28.01 -1.42
N GLU A 112 -21.56 28.69 -0.28
CA GLU A 112 -20.57 28.57 0.78
C GLU A 112 -20.66 27.23 1.51
N PHE A 113 -21.86 26.65 1.60
CA PHE A 113 -22.11 25.37 2.28
C PHE A 113 -21.51 24.19 1.51
N GLY A 114 -21.42 24.31 0.19
CA GLY A 114 -20.90 23.27 -0.68
C GLY A 114 -21.73 21.98 -0.63
N GLY A 115 -21.07 20.85 -0.87
CA GLY A 115 -21.67 19.52 -0.87
C GLY A 115 -22.61 19.24 -2.05
N THR A 116 -23.07 18.00 -2.11
CA THR A 116 -24.01 17.51 -3.12
C THR A 116 -25.04 16.59 -2.48
N ALA A 117 -26.29 16.67 -2.93
CA ALA A 117 -27.29 15.66 -2.59
C ALA A 117 -26.95 14.34 -3.28
N THR A 118 -26.91 13.24 -2.54
CA THR A 118 -26.78 11.89 -3.08
C THR A 118 -28.05 11.09 -2.79
N GLY A 119 -28.52 10.32 -3.78
CA GLY A 119 -29.69 9.43 -3.62
C GLY A 119 -31.05 9.99 -4.07
N GLU A 120 -31.09 10.97 -4.99
CA GLU A 120 -32.35 11.40 -5.62
C GLU A 120 -32.84 10.32 -6.61
N GLY A 121 -33.52 9.31 -6.08
CA GLY A 121 -34.26 8.26 -6.79
C GLY A 121 -35.57 7.96 -6.06
N ALA A 122 -36.54 7.36 -6.77
CA ALA A 122 -37.90 7.14 -6.28
C ALA A 122 -37.95 6.41 -4.92
N GLY A 123 -38.14 7.18 -3.83
CA GLY A 123 -38.41 6.67 -2.48
C GLY A 123 -37.25 6.71 -1.48
N THR A 124 -36.07 7.20 -1.83
CA THR A 124 -34.92 7.35 -0.90
C THR A 124 -34.75 8.80 -0.44
N ALA A 125 -34.56 9.01 0.87
CA ALA A 125 -34.24 10.33 1.42
C ALA A 125 -32.86 10.77 0.91
N ALA A 126 -32.76 12.02 0.43
CA ALA A 126 -31.51 12.59 -0.05
C ALA A 126 -30.52 12.74 1.12
N CYS A 127 -29.30 12.21 0.97
CA CYS A 127 -28.23 12.39 1.93
C CYS A 127 -27.32 13.54 1.49
N PHE A 128 -26.89 14.38 2.42
CA PHE A 128 -25.92 15.43 2.11
C PHE A 128 -24.51 14.84 2.09
N GLN A 129 -23.83 14.89 0.94
CA GLN A 129 -22.42 14.56 0.84
C GLN A 129 -21.59 15.84 1.05
N PRO A 130 -20.80 15.95 2.13
CA PRO A 130 -20.00 17.13 2.39
C PRO A 130 -18.84 17.25 1.40
N SER A 131 -18.40 18.48 1.14
CA SER A 131 -17.24 18.77 0.30
C SER A 131 -16.15 19.53 1.07
N GLY A 132 -14.98 19.72 0.43
CA GLY A 132 -13.94 20.59 1.00
C GLY A 132 -14.45 21.99 1.31
N GLN A 133 -15.44 22.47 0.55
CA GLN A 133 -16.13 23.74 0.73
C GLN A 133 -16.97 23.74 2.02
N THR A 134 -17.64 22.62 2.32
CA THR A 134 -18.36 22.43 3.60
C THR A 134 -17.40 22.51 4.79
N LEU A 135 -16.23 21.85 4.71
CA LEU A 135 -15.23 21.93 5.77
C LEU A 135 -14.68 23.34 5.92
N ALA A 136 -14.38 24.02 4.80
CA ALA A 136 -13.89 25.38 4.80
C ALA A 136 -14.90 26.35 5.43
N PHE A 137 -16.20 26.17 5.15
CA PHE A 137 -17.26 26.94 5.80
C PHE A 137 -17.28 26.71 7.32
N LEU A 138 -17.19 25.45 7.77
CA LEU A 138 -17.20 25.14 9.20
C LEU A 138 -15.99 25.67 9.96
N LEU A 139 -14.79 25.55 9.41
CA LEU A 139 -13.56 25.96 10.10
C LEU A 139 -13.21 27.44 9.92
N ALA A 140 -13.41 27.98 8.72
CA ALA A 140 -12.93 29.31 8.38
C ALA A 140 -14.05 30.34 8.16
N GLY A 141 -15.30 29.93 7.92
CA GLY A 141 -16.36 30.89 7.58
C GLY A 141 -15.95 31.73 6.36
N ASP A 142 -15.97 33.05 6.48
CA ASP A 142 -15.54 34.00 5.41
C ASP A 142 -14.07 34.46 5.53
N ASP A 143 -13.32 33.96 6.52
CA ASP A 143 -11.90 34.29 6.67
C ASP A 143 -11.06 33.62 5.57
N LEU A 144 -10.57 34.44 4.63
CA LEU A 144 -9.77 33.99 3.50
C LEU A 144 -8.43 33.38 3.93
N ALA A 145 -7.77 33.94 4.95
CA ALA A 145 -6.48 33.45 5.41
C ALA A 145 -6.64 32.06 6.03
N ALA A 146 -7.67 31.87 6.86
CA ALA A 146 -8.01 30.57 7.42
C ALA A 146 -8.41 29.56 6.33
N ARG A 147 -9.11 29.97 5.27
CA ARG A 147 -9.45 29.08 4.13
C ARG A 147 -8.21 28.61 3.37
N LEU A 148 -7.25 29.49 3.12
CA LEU A 148 -5.99 29.12 2.44
C LEU A 148 -5.16 28.14 3.28
N ALA A 149 -5.17 28.31 4.62
CA ALA A 149 -4.49 27.41 5.54
C ALA A 149 -5.07 25.98 5.56
N LEU A 150 -6.27 25.75 5.02
CA LEU A 150 -6.88 24.41 4.92
C LEU A 150 -6.44 23.64 3.68
N LEU A 151 -5.96 24.29 2.62
CA LEU A 151 -5.57 23.62 1.37
C LEU A 151 -4.52 22.51 1.57
N PRO A 152 -3.48 22.68 2.43
CA PRO A 152 -2.50 21.63 2.70
C PRO A 152 -3.10 20.34 3.30
N LEU A 153 -4.23 20.42 4.00
CA LEU A 153 -4.91 19.26 4.60
C LEU A 153 -5.31 18.22 3.54
N PHE A 154 -5.63 18.69 2.33
CA PHE A 154 -6.02 17.85 1.19
C PHE A 154 -4.85 17.49 0.27
N GLY A 155 -3.63 17.91 0.59
CA GLY A 155 -2.44 17.61 -0.19
C GLY A 155 -2.03 16.13 -0.07
N PRO A 156 -1.40 15.53 -1.11
CA PRO A 156 -0.98 14.13 -1.08
C PRO A 156 0.07 13.82 0.00
N GLY A 157 0.84 14.83 0.42
CA GLY A 157 1.82 14.69 1.52
C GLY A 157 1.21 14.70 2.93
N HIS A 158 -0.06 15.08 3.07
CA HIS A 158 -0.72 15.14 4.37
C HIS A 158 -0.92 13.74 4.96
N TRP A 159 -0.85 13.59 6.28
CA TRP A 159 -0.92 12.25 6.89
C TRP A 159 -2.28 11.56 6.69
N LEU A 160 -3.37 12.34 6.61
CA LEU A 160 -4.71 11.84 6.27
C LEU A 160 -4.74 11.16 4.89
N ALA A 161 -3.98 11.69 3.93
CA ALA A 161 -3.82 11.09 2.61
C ALA A 161 -2.84 9.91 2.65
N ARG A 162 -1.68 10.05 3.29
CA ARG A 162 -0.66 8.97 3.41
C ARG A 162 -1.18 7.71 4.11
N GLN A 163 -2.06 7.87 5.08
CA GLN A 163 -2.71 6.74 5.78
C GLN A 163 -4.02 6.30 5.14
N ASP A 164 -4.39 6.88 4.00
CA ASP A 164 -5.62 6.57 3.26
C ASP A 164 -6.86 6.61 4.14
N LEU A 165 -7.04 7.73 4.84
CA LEU A 165 -8.17 7.96 5.74
C LEU A 165 -9.20 8.88 5.11
N LEU A 166 -8.74 9.97 4.50
CA LEU A 166 -9.59 11.02 3.95
C LEU A 166 -8.99 11.56 2.65
N ARG A 167 -9.83 11.73 1.64
CA ARG A 167 -9.46 12.42 0.41
C ARG A 167 -10.55 13.37 -0.04
N LEU A 168 -10.14 14.37 -0.81
CA LEU A 168 -11.03 15.22 -1.58
C LEU A 168 -11.16 14.61 -2.97
N ALA A 169 -12.39 14.26 -3.36
CA ALA A 169 -12.65 13.72 -4.70
C ALA A 169 -12.24 14.74 -5.78
N PRO A 170 -11.67 14.31 -6.91
CA PRO A 170 -11.35 15.22 -8.00
C PRO A 170 -12.63 15.91 -8.46
N ALA A 171 -12.61 17.25 -8.47
CA ALA A 171 -13.70 18.03 -9.01
C ALA A 171 -13.71 17.92 -10.56
N GLU A 172 -14.87 18.16 -11.17
CA GLU A 172 -15.02 18.30 -12.63
C GLU A 172 -13.94 19.25 -13.20
N PRO A 173 -13.40 18.99 -14.42
CA PRO A 173 -12.42 19.87 -15.04
C PRO A 173 -12.88 21.34 -15.06
N GLY A 174 -12.10 22.23 -14.45
CA GLY A 174 -12.43 23.67 -14.32
C GLY A 174 -13.25 24.05 -13.08
N ALA A 175 -13.69 23.09 -12.27
CA ALA A 175 -14.35 23.37 -11.01
C ALA A 175 -13.35 23.72 -9.89
N PRO A 176 -13.76 24.52 -8.89
CA PRO A 176 -12.91 24.82 -7.73
C PRO A 176 -12.53 23.56 -6.97
N VAL A 177 -11.28 23.47 -6.51
CA VAL A 177 -10.72 22.30 -5.80
C VAL A 177 -11.60 21.88 -4.63
N LEU A 178 -12.03 22.83 -3.80
CA LEU A 178 -12.86 22.58 -2.61
C LEU A 178 -14.28 22.07 -2.92
N ARG A 179 -14.72 22.11 -4.18
CA ARG A 179 -16.02 21.53 -4.58
C ARG A 179 -16.01 20.00 -4.52
N GLY A 180 -14.83 19.37 -4.56
CA GLY A 180 -14.68 17.93 -4.44
C GLY A 180 -15.34 17.38 -3.17
N ALA A 181 -16.01 16.24 -3.28
CA ALA A 181 -16.63 15.58 -2.14
C ALA A 181 -15.55 15.10 -1.15
N LEU A 182 -15.80 15.28 0.14
CA LEU A 182 -15.02 14.66 1.20
C LEU A 182 -15.36 13.18 1.23
N GLN A 183 -14.38 12.33 0.94
CA GLN A 183 -14.54 10.89 0.86
C GLN A 183 -13.68 10.21 1.91
N LEU A 184 -14.36 9.48 2.80
CA LEU A 184 -13.70 8.54 3.70
C LEU A 184 -13.15 7.37 2.89
N GLN A 185 -11.93 6.97 3.20
CA GLN A 185 -11.21 5.94 2.47
C GLN A 185 -11.33 4.57 3.19
N PRO A 186 -11.06 3.46 2.49
CA PRO A 186 -11.22 2.11 3.05
C PRO A 186 -10.44 1.88 4.35
N ALA A 187 -9.25 2.46 4.53
CA ALA A 187 -8.48 2.27 5.76
C ALA A 187 -9.15 2.96 6.96
N ALA A 188 -9.81 4.09 6.77
CA ALA A 188 -10.61 4.72 7.81
C ALA A 188 -11.85 3.89 8.17
N LEU A 189 -12.54 3.31 7.17
CA LEU A 189 -13.66 2.39 7.42
C LEU A 189 -13.22 1.12 8.15
N ALA A 190 -12.04 0.60 7.83
CA ALA A 190 -11.47 -0.57 8.50
C ALA A 190 -11.31 -0.33 10.00
N LEU A 191 -10.83 0.86 10.39
CA LEU A 191 -10.69 1.25 11.79
C LEU A 191 -12.02 1.26 12.56
N LEU A 192 -13.16 1.36 11.87
CA LEU A 192 -14.50 1.30 12.48
C LEU A 192 -14.99 -0.14 12.69
N GLY A 193 -14.54 -1.11 11.87
CA GLY A 193 -15.10 -2.46 11.80
C GLY A 193 -14.31 -3.56 12.50
N ALA A 194 -12.98 -3.47 12.54
CA ALA A 194 -12.07 -4.36 13.25
C ALA A 194 -10.64 -3.79 13.14
N GLY A 195 -9.82 -3.94 14.18
CA GLY A 195 -8.51 -3.29 14.32
C GLY A 195 -7.65 -3.20 13.05
N ALA A 196 -6.92 -2.09 12.94
CA ALA A 196 -5.89 -1.76 11.95
C ALA A 196 -5.34 -2.97 11.17
N GLY A 197 -5.72 -3.07 9.90
CA GLY A 197 -5.15 -4.12 9.02
C GLY A 197 -5.92 -4.48 7.76
N ALA A 198 -7.08 -3.87 7.44
CA ALA A 198 -7.69 -4.15 6.14
C ALA A 198 -6.84 -3.48 5.03
N ALA A 199 -6.22 -4.31 4.19
CA ALA A 199 -5.64 -3.86 2.94
C ALA A 199 -6.71 -3.05 2.17
N PRO A 200 -6.32 -2.00 1.43
CA PRO A 200 -7.28 -1.24 0.63
C PRO A 200 -8.06 -2.21 -0.25
N ALA A 201 -9.38 -1.99 -0.39
CA ALA A 201 -10.24 -2.76 -1.28
C ALA A 201 -9.87 -2.42 -2.74
N LEU A 202 -8.75 -2.99 -3.18
CA LEU A 202 -8.27 -2.91 -4.55
C LEU A 202 -9.20 -3.78 -5.37
N GLY A 203 -9.92 -3.16 -6.32
CA GLY A 203 -10.89 -3.86 -7.16
C GLY A 203 -10.25 -5.03 -7.92
N ALA A 204 -11.08 -5.97 -8.39
CA ALA A 204 -10.63 -7.21 -9.04
C ALA A 204 -9.70 -7.02 -10.27
N ALA A 205 -9.60 -5.79 -10.81
CA ALA A 205 -8.74 -5.43 -11.93
C ALA A 205 -7.35 -4.89 -11.51
N PHE A 206 -7.01 -4.87 -10.22
CA PHE A 206 -5.71 -4.39 -9.76
C PHE A 206 -4.60 -5.41 -10.10
N PRO A 207 -3.56 -5.04 -10.87
CA PRO A 207 -2.59 -6.00 -11.42
C PRO A 207 -1.48 -6.37 -10.43
N ALA A 208 -1.76 -6.36 -9.13
CA ALA A 208 -0.80 -6.70 -8.09
C ALA A 208 -1.43 -7.54 -6.98
N ARG A 209 -0.66 -8.47 -6.43
CA ARG A 209 -1.06 -9.31 -5.30
C ARG A 209 -0.17 -9.06 -4.09
N GLN A 210 -0.76 -9.01 -2.90
CA GLN A 210 0.03 -8.86 -1.68
C GLN A 210 0.79 -10.15 -1.39
N VAL A 211 2.10 -10.04 -1.12
CA VAL A 211 2.94 -11.14 -0.68
C VAL A 211 3.16 -11.02 0.81
N HIS A 212 2.93 -12.12 1.51
CA HIS A 212 3.22 -12.27 2.93
C HIS A 212 3.98 -13.58 3.16
N THR A 213 4.81 -13.61 4.19
CA THR A 213 5.52 -14.80 4.63
C THR A 213 5.43 -14.89 6.16
N THR A 214 5.37 -16.10 6.68
CA THR A 214 5.51 -16.38 8.11
C THR A 214 6.94 -16.76 8.50
N LEU A 215 7.80 -16.98 7.49
CA LEU A 215 9.20 -17.36 7.67
C LEU A 215 10.02 -16.15 8.12
N GLY A 216 11.10 -16.43 8.85
CA GLY A 216 12.10 -15.44 9.28
C GLY A 216 13.37 -15.46 8.43
N TRP A 217 14.31 -14.58 8.75
CA TRP A 217 15.63 -14.55 8.11
C TRP A 217 16.45 -15.83 8.35
N ASP A 218 16.23 -16.53 9.46
CA ASP A 218 16.92 -17.78 9.79
C ASP A 218 16.50 -18.97 8.90
N ASP A 219 15.31 -18.89 8.30
CA ASP A 219 14.79 -19.88 7.35
C ASP A 219 15.36 -19.68 5.94
N LEU A 220 15.99 -18.53 5.68
CA LEU A 220 16.57 -18.20 4.39
C LEU A 220 18.08 -18.53 4.38
N VAL A 221 18.43 -19.63 3.71
CA VAL A 221 19.84 -19.99 3.49
C VAL A 221 20.36 -19.29 2.24
N LEU A 222 21.36 -18.42 2.42
CA LEU A 222 21.96 -17.64 1.34
C LEU A 222 23.46 -17.89 1.23
N HIS A 223 23.95 -17.72 0.00
CA HIS A 223 25.38 -17.61 -0.25
C HIS A 223 25.96 -16.37 0.45
N PRO A 224 27.17 -16.43 1.05
CA PRO A 224 27.75 -15.31 1.79
C PRO A 224 27.85 -14.00 0.99
N GLY A 225 28.17 -14.10 -0.30
CA GLY A 225 28.19 -12.94 -1.19
C GLY A 225 26.81 -12.30 -1.41
N THR A 226 25.76 -13.13 -1.51
CA THR A 226 24.38 -12.66 -1.63
C THR A 226 23.92 -12.00 -0.33
N ALA A 227 24.27 -12.59 0.82
CA ALA A 227 23.97 -12.02 2.14
C ALA A 227 24.61 -10.63 2.31
N ALA A 228 25.88 -10.47 1.95
CA ALA A 228 26.56 -9.16 1.99
C ALA A 228 25.86 -8.11 1.12
N GLN A 229 25.44 -8.46 -0.10
CA GLN A 229 24.68 -7.55 -0.97
C GLN A 229 23.31 -7.17 -0.40
N LEU A 230 22.64 -8.10 0.31
CA LEU A 230 21.38 -7.81 0.97
C LEU A 230 21.57 -6.96 2.23
N ASP A 231 22.69 -7.07 2.92
CA ASP A 231 23.01 -6.23 4.07
C ASP A 231 23.17 -4.76 3.66
N GLU A 232 23.69 -4.49 2.46
CA GLU A 232 23.73 -3.13 1.87
C GLU A 232 22.30 -2.58 1.67
N ILE A 233 21.40 -3.39 1.12
CA ILE A 233 19.98 -3.05 0.97
C ILE A 233 19.33 -2.78 2.33
N GLN A 234 19.53 -3.67 3.31
CA GLN A 234 18.99 -3.49 4.66
C GLN A 234 19.56 -2.26 5.36
N SER A 235 20.81 -1.90 5.10
CA SER A 235 21.43 -0.68 5.62
C SER A 235 20.78 0.56 5.03
N TRP A 236 20.50 0.56 3.72
CA TRP A 236 19.73 1.62 3.08
C TRP A 236 18.31 1.73 3.65
N LEU A 237 17.61 0.59 3.85
CA LEU A 237 16.26 0.59 4.42
C LEU A 237 16.22 1.21 5.83
N ARG A 238 17.28 0.99 6.64
CA ARG A 238 17.40 1.54 8.00
C ARG A 238 17.85 2.99 8.04
N HIS A 239 18.79 3.38 7.18
CA HIS A 239 19.52 4.66 7.29
C HIS A 239 19.27 5.64 6.14
N GLY A 240 18.55 5.22 5.09
CA GLY A 240 18.35 6.01 3.86
C GLY A 240 17.64 7.34 4.10
N HIS A 241 16.69 7.40 5.04
CA HIS A 241 16.03 8.65 5.40
C HIS A 241 17.03 9.67 5.98
N THR A 242 17.85 9.25 6.95
CA THR A 242 18.88 10.11 7.55
C THR A 242 19.92 10.53 6.52
N LEU A 243 20.34 9.62 5.64
CA LEU A 243 21.28 9.94 4.58
C LEU A 243 20.74 11.01 3.62
N LEU A 244 19.48 10.88 3.18
CA LEU A 244 18.88 11.83 2.24
C LEU A 244 18.55 13.18 2.89
N HIS A 245 17.96 13.17 4.08
CA HIS A 245 17.43 14.36 4.73
C HIS A 245 18.39 14.99 5.74
N ASP A 246 18.85 14.22 6.73
CA ASP A 246 19.69 14.75 7.82
C ASP A 246 21.08 15.12 7.32
N TRP A 247 21.62 14.35 6.36
CA TRP A 247 22.94 14.62 5.76
C TRP A 247 22.84 15.40 4.43
N GLY A 248 21.62 15.74 3.99
CA GLY A 248 21.38 16.58 2.82
C GLY A 248 21.79 15.95 1.47
N MET A 249 21.87 14.61 1.37
CA MET A 249 22.26 13.94 0.13
C MET A 249 21.13 13.84 -0.91
N ALA A 250 19.91 14.27 -0.58
CA ALA A 250 18.76 14.25 -1.49
C ALA A 250 18.98 14.99 -2.81
N ALA A 251 19.87 16.01 -2.85
CA ALA A 251 20.21 16.71 -4.08
C ALA A 251 21.18 15.94 -5.00
N LYS A 252 21.87 14.93 -4.45
CA LYS A 252 22.90 14.14 -5.15
C LYS A 252 22.47 12.70 -5.43
N LEU A 253 21.51 12.20 -4.67
CA LEU A 253 20.99 10.85 -4.78
C LEU A 253 19.53 10.90 -5.24
N ARG A 254 19.15 9.95 -6.09
CA ARG A 254 17.74 9.79 -6.47
C ARG A 254 16.97 9.25 -5.26
N PRO A 255 15.74 9.74 -4.99
CA PRO A 255 14.91 9.17 -3.94
C PRO A 255 14.50 7.73 -4.29
N GLY A 256 14.32 6.90 -3.28
CA GLY A 256 13.92 5.49 -3.43
C GLY A 256 15.09 4.51 -3.51
N LEU A 257 14.77 3.23 -3.65
CA LEU A 257 15.73 2.14 -3.81
C LEU A 257 15.25 1.20 -4.91
N ARG A 258 16.10 0.95 -5.92
CA ARG A 258 15.82 -0.02 -6.97
C ARG A 258 16.85 -1.14 -6.91
N ALA A 259 16.36 -2.35 -6.67
CA ALA A 259 17.18 -3.55 -6.62
C ALA A 259 16.80 -4.52 -7.75
N LEU A 260 17.81 -5.15 -8.35
CA LEU A 260 17.62 -6.23 -9.32
C LEU A 260 18.12 -7.54 -8.71
N PHE A 261 17.21 -8.49 -8.54
CA PHE A 261 17.50 -9.85 -8.09
C PHE A 261 17.59 -10.75 -9.31
N HIS A 262 18.74 -11.38 -9.53
CA HIS A 262 18.93 -12.27 -10.67
C HIS A 262 19.52 -13.60 -10.24
N GLY A 263 19.21 -14.66 -10.99
CA GLY A 263 19.71 -16.00 -10.75
C GLY A 263 18.65 -17.06 -11.04
N PRO A 264 18.97 -18.34 -10.92
CA PRO A 264 18.06 -19.43 -11.28
C PRO A 264 16.72 -19.36 -10.54
N PRO A 265 15.64 -19.95 -11.09
CA PRO A 265 14.37 -20.06 -10.38
C PRO A 265 14.55 -20.88 -9.09
N GLY A 266 13.72 -20.61 -8.08
CA GLY A 266 13.71 -21.39 -6.84
C GLY A 266 14.83 -21.11 -5.84
N THR A 267 15.66 -20.08 -6.05
CA THR A 267 16.78 -19.68 -5.16
C THR A 267 16.38 -18.68 -4.06
N GLY A 268 15.09 -18.37 -3.91
CA GLY A 268 14.59 -17.55 -2.80
C GLY A 268 14.41 -16.06 -3.07
N LYS A 269 14.42 -15.61 -4.33
CA LYS A 269 14.23 -14.18 -4.71
C LYS A 269 12.93 -13.58 -4.13
N THR A 270 11.78 -14.22 -4.36
CA THR A 270 10.47 -13.77 -3.87
C THR A 270 10.37 -13.82 -2.34
N LEU A 271 10.93 -14.86 -1.71
CA LEU A 271 10.98 -14.97 -0.25
C LEU A 271 11.84 -13.84 0.36
N THR A 272 12.98 -13.54 -0.24
CA THR A 272 13.86 -12.45 0.19
C THR A 272 13.17 -11.09 0.10
N ALA A 273 12.42 -10.83 -0.96
CA ALA A 273 11.63 -9.60 -1.08
C ALA A 273 10.56 -9.49 0.04
N ALA A 274 9.90 -10.59 0.37
CA ALA A 274 8.93 -10.64 1.48
C ALA A 274 9.60 -10.32 2.83
N LEU A 275 10.77 -10.91 3.09
CA LEU A 275 11.55 -10.68 4.32
C LEU A 275 12.09 -9.25 4.41
N LEU A 276 12.52 -8.64 3.29
CA LEU A 276 12.91 -7.24 3.24
C LEU A 276 11.74 -6.31 3.55
N GLY A 277 10.55 -6.61 3.02
CA GLY A 277 9.33 -5.87 3.36
C GLY A 277 9.00 -5.95 4.85
N GLN A 278 9.07 -7.15 5.44
CA GLN A 278 8.89 -7.35 6.87
C GLN A 278 9.92 -6.58 7.71
N ALA A 279 11.20 -6.62 7.34
CA ALA A 279 12.26 -5.88 8.00
C ALA A 279 12.08 -4.35 7.91
N ALA A 280 11.51 -3.86 6.79
CA ALA A 280 11.20 -2.45 6.59
C ALA A 280 9.85 -2.02 7.17
N GLY A 281 9.04 -2.93 7.71
CA GLY A 281 7.67 -2.66 8.16
C GLY A 281 6.73 -2.24 7.03
N ARG A 282 6.97 -2.72 5.80
CA ARG A 282 6.22 -2.34 4.59
C ARG A 282 5.51 -3.54 3.97
N ALA A 283 4.29 -3.33 3.49
CA ALA A 283 3.59 -4.34 2.70
C ALA A 283 4.29 -4.56 1.35
N VAL A 284 4.42 -5.82 0.95
CA VAL A 284 5.01 -6.21 -0.34
C VAL A 284 3.90 -6.52 -1.33
N TRP A 285 3.95 -5.89 -2.49
CA TRP A 285 3.01 -6.11 -3.58
C TRP A 285 3.75 -6.65 -4.79
N GLN A 286 3.38 -7.86 -5.20
CA GLN A 286 3.95 -8.52 -6.36
C GLN A 286 3.16 -8.19 -7.63
N ILE A 287 3.87 -7.76 -8.66
CA ILE A 287 3.40 -7.53 -10.02
C ILE A 287 4.07 -8.58 -10.89
N ASP A 288 3.27 -9.30 -11.66
CA ASP A 288 3.77 -10.23 -12.67
C ASP A 288 3.88 -9.49 -14.01
N LEU A 289 5.12 -9.29 -14.47
CA LEU A 289 5.38 -8.53 -15.69
C LEU A 289 4.99 -9.27 -16.97
N SER A 290 4.92 -10.59 -16.97
CA SER A 290 4.49 -11.34 -18.15
C SER A 290 2.99 -11.16 -18.43
N LEU A 291 2.18 -11.03 -17.39
CA LEU A 291 0.73 -10.74 -17.49
C LEU A 291 0.44 -9.32 -17.96
N VAL A 292 1.32 -8.39 -17.62
CA VAL A 292 1.25 -6.97 -17.99
C VAL A 292 1.55 -6.79 -19.48
N VAL A 293 2.65 -7.35 -19.97
CA VAL A 293 3.10 -7.16 -21.35
C VAL A 293 2.22 -7.92 -22.36
N SER A 294 1.44 -8.93 -21.92
CA SER A 294 0.66 -9.80 -22.81
C SER A 294 -0.81 -9.40 -23.03
N LYS A 295 -1.37 -8.47 -22.23
CA LYS A 295 -2.79 -8.09 -22.31
C LYS A 295 -2.96 -6.60 -22.63
N TYR A 296 -3.47 -6.34 -23.83
CA TYR A 296 -4.08 -5.08 -24.30
C TYR A 296 -3.29 -3.77 -24.03
N ILE A 297 -2.77 -3.23 -25.13
CA ILE A 297 -2.05 -1.96 -25.26
C ILE A 297 -2.90 -0.81 -24.67
N GLY A 298 -2.39 -0.13 -23.64
CA GLY A 298 -2.94 1.12 -23.07
C GLY A 298 -3.74 1.03 -21.74
N GLU A 299 -4.55 -0.01 -21.52
CA GLU A 299 -5.27 -0.17 -20.22
C GLU A 299 -4.30 -0.57 -19.09
N THR A 300 -3.26 -1.29 -19.48
CA THR A 300 -2.21 -1.80 -18.59
C THR A 300 -1.31 -0.69 -18.03
N GLU A 301 -0.96 0.34 -18.82
CA GLU A 301 -0.19 1.50 -18.34
C GLU A 301 -0.94 2.28 -17.26
N LYS A 302 -2.24 2.53 -17.46
CA LYS A 302 -3.08 3.22 -16.48
C LYS A 302 -3.18 2.43 -15.18
N ASN A 303 -3.33 1.10 -15.28
CA ASN A 303 -3.39 0.22 -14.12
C ASN A 303 -2.04 0.14 -13.38
N LEU A 304 -0.91 0.07 -14.09
CA LEU A 304 0.41 0.13 -13.48
C LEU A 304 0.70 1.49 -12.86
N SER A 305 0.37 2.59 -13.54
CA SER A 305 0.53 3.92 -12.98
C SER A 305 -0.20 4.02 -11.65
N ARG A 306 -1.43 3.52 -11.59
CA ARG A 306 -2.22 3.43 -10.35
C ARG A 306 -1.53 2.57 -9.29
N VAL A 307 -0.89 1.44 -9.64
CA VAL A 307 -0.10 0.64 -8.68
C VAL A 307 1.02 1.47 -8.08
N PHE A 308 1.81 2.17 -8.91
CA PHE A 308 2.89 3.04 -8.42
C PHE A 308 2.36 4.17 -7.53
N ASP A 309 1.28 4.85 -7.95
CA ASP A 309 0.69 5.95 -7.18
C ASP A 309 0.20 5.49 -5.80
N VAL A 310 -0.49 4.35 -5.75
CA VAL A 310 -0.95 3.75 -4.49
C VAL A 310 0.25 3.28 -3.66
N ALA A 311 1.27 2.69 -4.28
CA ALA A 311 2.45 2.24 -3.57
C ALA A 311 3.26 3.38 -2.96
N GLU A 312 3.42 4.52 -3.65
CA GLU A 312 4.05 5.72 -3.08
C GLU A 312 3.24 6.25 -1.91
N GLN A 313 1.92 6.32 -2.07
CA GLN A 313 1.02 6.83 -1.06
C GLN A 313 1.08 6.02 0.24
N HIS A 314 1.07 4.70 0.14
CA HIS A 314 1.08 3.80 1.29
C HIS A 314 2.48 3.31 1.70
N GLY A 315 3.53 3.77 1.03
CA GLY A 315 4.92 3.37 1.30
C GLY A 315 5.24 1.90 1.03
N TRP A 316 4.51 1.26 0.10
CA TRP A 316 4.68 -0.16 -0.22
C TRP A 316 6.02 -0.47 -0.88
N LEU A 317 6.43 -1.73 -0.73
CA LEU A 317 7.50 -2.32 -1.53
C LEU A 317 6.88 -3.00 -2.75
N LEU A 318 7.32 -2.60 -3.94
CA LEU A 318 6.88 -3.20 -5.19
C LEU A 318 7.87 -4.30 -5.58
N PHE A 319 7.37 -5.52 -5.77
CA PHE A 319 8.14 -6.65 -6.25
C PHE A 319 7.68 -7.02 -7.66
N PHE A 320 8.51 -6.82 -8.65
CA PHE A 320 8.24 -7.18 -10.03
C PHE A 320 8.85 -8.54 -10.32
N ASP A 321 8.02 -9.54 -10.51
CA ASP A 321 8.48 -10.89 -10.88
C ASP A 321 8.54 -11.03 -12.41
N GLU A 322 9.29 -12.01 -12.88
CA GLU A 322 9.47 -12.29 -14.31
C GLU A 322 9.92 -11.07 -15.14
N ALA A 323 10.85 -10.28 -14.58
CA ALA A 323 11.45 -9.12 -15.27
C ALA A 323 12.17 -9.51 -16.58
N ASP A 324 12.37 -10.81 -16.83
CA ASP A 324 12.76 -11.37 -18.13
C ASP A 324 11.90 -10.89 -19.29
N ALA A 325 10.62 -10.62 -19.06
CA ALA A 325 9.73 -10.04 -20.07
C ALA A 325 10.20 -8.64 -20.54
N LEU A 326 10.89 -7.89 -19.69
CA LEU A 326 11.47 -6.58 -20.04
C LEU A 326 12.81 -6.70 -20.78
N PHE A 327 13.44 -7.86 -20.71
CA PHE A 327 14.76 -8.16 -21.30
C PHE A 327 14.66 -8.90 -22.64
N GLY A 328 13.44 -9.16 -23.15
CA GLY A 328 13.22 -9.75 -24.46
C GLY A 328 14.16 -9.10 -25.47
N LYS A 329 14.95 -9.92 -26.20
CA LYS A 329 15.91 -9.44 -27.20
C LYS A 329 15.22 -8.33 -27.98
N ARG A 330 15.82 -7.14 -28.03
CA ARG A 330 15.44 -6.08 -28.96
C ARG A 330 15.45 -6.72 -30.35
N SER A 331 14.32 -7.28 -30.78
CA SER A 331 14.22 -7.92 -32.08
C SER A 331 14.48 -6.82 -33.08
N ASP A 332 15.34 -7.09 -34.06
CA ASP A 332 15.53 -6.20 -35.19
C ASP A 332 14.14 -5.91 -35.77
N THR A 333 13.70 -4.66 -35.60
CA THR A 333 12.35 -4.18 -35.90
C THR A 333 11.94 -4.57 -37.31
N ARG A 334 11.06 -5.56 -37.44
CA ARG A 334 10.39 -5.90 -38.70
C ARG A 334 8.88 -5.61 -38.67
N ASP A 335 8.25 -5.64 -37.50
CA ASP A 335 6.80 -5.42 -37.35
C ASP A 335 6.44 -4.22 -36.45
N ALA A 336 5.30 -3.59 -36.75
CA ALA A 336 4.77 -2.46 -35.97
C ALA A 336 4.46 -2.85 -34.51
N HIS A 337 4.12 -4.12 -34.26
CA HIS A 337 3.79 -4.63 -32.93
C HIS A 337 5.00 -4.64 -31.98
N ASP A 338 6.21 -4.90 -32.50
CA ASP A 338 7.47 -4.89 -31.74
C ASP A 338 7.86 -3.48 -31.30
N ARG A 339 7.47 -2.44 -32.05
CA ARG A 339 7.76 -1.05 -31.68
C ARG A 339 6.96 -0.59 -30.48
N TYR A 340 5.69 -0.98 -30.38
CA TYR A 340 4.83 -0.65 -29.25
C TYR A 340 5.29 -1.34 -27.96
N ALA A 341 5.63 -2.63 -28.03
CA ALA A 341 6.17 -3.36 -26.87
C ALA A 341 7.46 -2.72 -26.32
N ASN A 342 8.36 -2.28 -27.21
CA ASN A 342 9.58 -1.57 -26.80
C ASN A 342 9.30 -0.21 -26.13
N GLN A 343 8.24 0.50 -26.54
CA GLN A 343 7.83 1.77 -25.92
C GLN A 343 7.26 1.55 -24.51
N GLU A 344 6.45 0.51 -24.31
CA GLU A 344 5.89 0.16 -23.00
C GLU A 344 6.97 -0.26 -22.00
N VAL A 345 7.94 -1.06 -22.45
CA VAL A 345 9.12 -1.41 -21.62
C VAL A 345 9.91 -0.15 -21.25
N ALA A 346 10.12 0.78 -22.19
CA ALA A 346 10.81 2.03 -21.91
C ALA A 346 10.05 2.90 -20.90
N TRP A 347 8.72 3.01 -21.04
CA TRP A 347 7.87 3.73 -20.09
C TRP A 347 7.93 3.13 -18.70
N LEU A 348 7.79 1.79 -18.58
CA LEU A 348 7.84 1.11 -17.28
C LEU A 348 9.17 1.33 -16.58
N LEU A 349 10.28 1.29 -17.32
CA LEU A 349 11.60 1.57 -16.76
C LEU A 349 11.75 3.02 -16.29
N GLN A 350 11.26 3.97 -17.06
CA GLN A 350 11.21 5.37 -16.62
C GLN A 350 10.36 5.52 -15.35
N ARG A 351 9.24 4.79 -15.27
CA ARG A 351 8.36 4.82 -14.09
C ARG A 351 9.02 4.20 -12.86
N ILE A 352 9.73 3.08 -13.01
CA ILE A 352 10.53 2.46 -11.94
C ILE A 352 11.67 3.39 -11.51
N GLU A 353 12.32 4.09 -12.45
CA GLU A 353 13.39 5.04 -12.13
C GLU A 353 12.90 6.28 -11.38
N GLY A 354 11.68 6.73 -11.66
CA GLY A 354 11.04 7.86 -11.01
C GLY A 354 10.32 7.51 -9.70
N PHE A 355 10.19 6.23 -9.37
CA PHE A 355 9.51 5.78 -8.16
C PHE A 355 10.34 6.10 -6.91
N SER A 356 9.76 6.90 -6.03
CA SER A 356 10.40 7.34 -4.79
C SER A 356 10.39 6.29 -3.67
N GLY A 357 9.73 5.15 -3.89
CA GLY A 357 9.64 4.02 -2.97
C GLY A 357 10.72 2.95 -3.18
N ILE A 358 10.43 1.71 -2.76
CA ILE A 358 11.32 0.56 -2.92
C ILE A 358 10.76 -0.34 -4.02
N ALA A 359 11.52 -0.51 -5.10
CA ALA A 359 11.21 -1.42 -6.19
C ALA A 359 12.26 -2.53 -6.29
N ILE A 360 11.82 -3.77 -6.28
CA ILE A 360 12.67 -4.95 -6.46
C ILE A 360 12.20 -5.67 -7.71
N LEU A 361 13.09 -5.87 -8.68
CA LEU A 361 12.82 -6.65 -9.89
C LEU A 361 13.49 -8.00 -9.77
N ALA A 362 12.82 -9.08 -10.14
CA ALA A 362 13.37 -10.43 -10.15
C ALA A 362 13.44 -10.99 -11.58
N SER A 363 14.59 -11.55 -11.94
CA SER A 363 14.86 -12.18 -13.23
C SER A 363 15.48 -13.56 -13.04
N ASN A 364 15.11 -14.49 -13.92
CA ASN A 364 15.66 -15.84 -13.96
C ASN A 364 16.83 -15.97 -14.94
N GLN A 365 17.11 -14.95 -15.77
CA GLN A 365 18.19 -14.99 -16.74
C GLN A 365 19.57 -15.02 -16.07
N LYS A 366 20.38 -16.01 -16.47
CA LYS A 366 21.69 -16.31 -15.89
C LYS A 366 22.79 -15.32 -16.29
N ASP A 367 22.83 -14.86 -17.56
CA ASP A 367 24.07 -14.26 -18.10
C ASP A 367 23.91 -13.10 -19.12
N ASN A 368 22.69 -12.61 -19.41
CA ASN A 368 22.49 -11.65 -20.51
C ASN A 368 21.71 -10.38 -20.11
N LEU A 369 21.98 -9.83 -18.93
CA LEU A 369 21.43 -8.55 -18.51
C LEU A 369 22.19 -7.41 -19.22
N ASP A 370 21.47 -6.53 -19.93
CA ASP A 370 22.04 -5.36 -20.61
C ASP A 370 22.79 -4.46 -19.59
N PRO A 371 24.10 -4.20 -19.77
CA PRO A 371 24.86 -3.29 -18.90
C PRO A 371 24.25 -1.88 -18.78
N ALA A 372 23.53 -1.40 -19.81
CA ALA A 372 22.85 -0.11 -19.76
C ALA A 372 21.63 -0.14 -18.82
N PHE A 373 21.05 -1.31 -18.60
CA PHE A 373 19.92 -1.52 -17.70
C PHE A 373 20.38 -1.66 -16.26
N THR A 374 21.38 -2.51 -16.00
CA THR A 374 21.89 -2.76 -14.64
C THR A 374 22.41 -1.50 -13.96
N ARG A 375 22.95 -0.54 -14.71
CA ARG A 375 23.37 0.79 -14.21
C ARG A 375 22.24 1.65 -13.63
N ARG A 376 20.97 1.30 -13.87
CA ARG A 376 19.79 2.03 -13.36
C ARG A 376 19.36 1.56 -11.97
N PHE A 377 19.98 0.51 -11.44
CA PHE A 377 19.70 -0.07 -10.13
C PHE A 377 20.82 0.31 -9.16
N GLU A 378 20.46 0.71 -7.96
CA GLU A 378 21.42 0.95 -6.88
C GLU A 378 22.01 -0.35 -6.35
N ALA A 379 21.26 -1.46 -6.42
CA ALA A 379 21.70 -2.77 -5.98
C ALA A 379 21.40 -3.86 -7.01
N VAL A 380 22.39 -4.70 -7.31
CA VAL A 380 22.22 -5.89 -8.15
C VAL A 380 22.66 -7.11 -7.34
N VAL A 381 21.68 -7.94 -6.97
CA VAL A 381 21.88 -9.08 -6.07
C VAL A 381 21.83 -10.37 -6.87
N HIS A 382 22.90 -11.14 -6.80
CA HIS A 382 23.00 -12.44 -7.46
C HIS A 382 22.58 -13.56 -6.50
N PHE A 383 21.63 -14.38 -6.92
CA PHE A 383 21.17 -15.58 -6.21
C PHE A 383 21.68 -16.84 -6.92
N PRO A 384 22.89 -17.32 -6.63
CA PRO A 384 23.44 -18.53 -7.24
C PRO A 384 22.69 -19.78 -6.76
N LEU A 385 22.94 -20.91 -7.43
CA LEU A 385 22.54 -22.21 -6.89
C LEU A 385 23.27 -22.45 -5.55
N PRO A 386 22.56 -22.96 -4.52
CA PRO A 386 23.16 -23.19 -3.21
C PRO A 386 24.28 -24.22 -3.29
N ARG A 387 25.34 -24.04 -2.49
CA ARG A 387 26.46 -24.98 -2.32
C ARG A 387 26.04 -26.24 -1.57
N ALA A 388 26.89 -27.26 -1.52
CA ALA A 388 26.53 -28.55 -0.89
C ALA A 388 26.19 -28.41 0.61
N ASP A 389 26.93 -27.56 1.34
CA ASP A 389 26.69 -27.23 2.74
C ASP A 389 25.40 -26.41 2.94
N GLU A 390 25.14 -25.45 2.06
CA GLU A 390 23.90 -24.67 2.04
C GLU A 390 22.69 -25.57 1.74
N ARG A 391 22.80 -26.48 0.76
CA ARG A 391 21.77 -27.49 0.44
C ARG A 391 21.51 -28.42 1.61
N LEU A 392 22.54 -28.86 2.32
CA LEU A 392 22.37 -29.70 3.51
C LEU A 392 21.51 -28.99 4.56
N ARG A 393 21.78 -27.70 4.83
CA ARG A 393 20.96 -26.89 5.73
C ARG A 393 19.51 -26.78 5.25
N LEU A 394 19.31 -26.52 3.95
CA LEU A 394 17.98 -26.46 3.35
C LEU A 394 17.22 -27.78 3.50
N TRP A 395 17.87 -28.93 3.28
CA TRP A 395 17.28 -30.25 3.52
C TRP A 395 16.87 -30.46 4.97
N GLN A 396 17.74 -30.10 5.92
CA GLN A 396 17.45 -30.21 7.35
C GLN A 396 16.27 -29.32 7.79
N GLN A 397 16.23 -28.08 7.30
CA GLN A 397 15.16 -27.12 7.61
C GLN A 397 13.83 -27.49 6.94
N SER A 398 13.86 -28.09 5.75
CA SER A 398 12.65 -28.45 5.00
C SER A 398 11.93 -29.69 5.53
N LEU A 399 12.62 -30.53 6.31
CA LEU A 399 12.05 -31.76 6.87
C LEU A 399 11.19 -31.45 8.10
N PRO A 400 9.90 -31.83 8.11
CA PRO A 400 9.07 -31.67 9.29
C PRO A 400 9.56 -32.51 10.46
N ALA A 401 9.46 -31.98 11.69
CA ALA A 401 9.91 -32.68 12.90
C ALA A 401 9.21 -34.04 13.14
N ALA A 402 8.01 -34.24 12.59
CA ALA A 402 7.25 -35.48 12.71
C ALA A 402 7.72 -36.59 11.75
N VAL A 403 8.56 -36.26 10.77
CA VAL A 403 9.03 -37.20 9.74
C VAL A 403 10.28 -37.91 10.22
N GLN A 404 10.31 -39.24 10.03
CA GLN A 404 11.47 -40.07 10.32
C GLN A 404 12.17 -40.47 9.02
N LEU A 405 13.46 -40.15 8.90
CA LEU A 405 14.27 -40.67 7.81
C LEU A 405 14.75 -42.08 8.14
N ASP A 406 14.79 -42.93 7.12
CA ASP A 406 15.42 -44.24 7.24
C ASP A 406 16.93 -44.09 7.54
N ALA A 407 17.49 -45.02 8.32
CA ALA A 407 18.90 -44.95 8.76
C ALA A 407 19.90 -45.04 7.59
N ALA A 408 19.47 -45.57 6.44
CA ALA A 408 20.26 -45.63 5.22
C ALA A 408 20.42 -44.27 4.52
N ILE A 409 19.54 -43.29 4.81
CA ILE A 409 19.54 -41.99 4.13
C ILE A 409 20.64 -41.10 4.70
N SER A 410 21.55 -40.67 3.83
CA SER A 410 22.57 -39.68 4.15
C SER A 410 22.27 -38.34 3.46
N LEU A 411 21.66 -37.40 4.19
CA LEU A 411 21.40 -36.04 3.67
C LEU A 411 22.68 -35.33 3.16
N PRO A 412 23.85 -35.44 3.82
CA PRO A 412 25.08 -34.85 3.28
C PRO A 412 25.46 -35.40 1.90
N GLN A 413 25.28 -36.70 1.66
CA GLN A 413 25.56 -37.30 0.36
C GLN A 413 24.56 -36.85 -0.70
N ILE A 414 23.27 -36.77 -0.35
CA ILE A 414 22.22 -36.27 -1.25
C ILE A 414 22.48 -34.81 -1.62
N ALA A 415 22.77 -33.98 -0.62
CA ALA A 415 23.10 -32.58 -0.83
C ALA A 415 24.36 -32.40 -1.69
N ALA A 416 25.37 -33.26 -1.57
CA ALA A 416 26.56 -33.21 -2.43
C ALA A 416 26.28 -33.63 -3.88
N ARG A 417 25.49 -34.69 -4.09
CA ARG A 417 25.24 -35.29 -5.41
C ARG A 417 24.25 -34.52 -6.27
N HIS A 418 23.22 -33.92 -5.68
CA HIS A 418 22.14 -33.28 -6.42
C HIS A 418 22.19 -31.76 -6.27
N ALA A 419 22.49 -31.05 -7.36
CA ALA A 419 22.51 -29.59 -7.42
C ALA A 419 21.10 -29.01 -7.54
N LEU A 420 20.32 -29.11 -6.46
CA LEU A 420 18.95 -28.62 -6.35
C LEU A 420 18.91 -27.24 -5.67
N ALA A 421 18.02 -26.37 -6.14
CA ALA A 421 17.62 -25.11 -5.53
C ALA A 421 16.68 -25.34 -4.33
N GLY A 422 16.47 -24.30 -3.52
CA GLY A 422 15.63 -24.40 -2.31
C GLY A 422 14.20 -24.85 -2.60
N ALA A 423 13.56 -24.29 -3.64
CA ALA A 423 12.21 -24.69 -4.02
C ALA A 423 12.13 -26.15 -4.50
N GLU A 424 13.14 -26.63 -5.23
CA GLU A 424 13.23 -28.02 -5.68
C GLU A 424 13.38 -28.98 -4.48
N ILE A 425 14.18 -28.61 -3.48
CA ILE A 425 14.34 -29.39 -2.23
C ILE A 425 13.01 -29.51 -1.49
N VAL A 426 12.29 -28.40 -1.30
CA VAL A 426 10.97 -28.39 -0.64
C VAL A 426 9.98 -29.27 -1.42
N ASN A 427 9.99 -29.20 -2.77
CA ASN A 427 9.16 -30.05 -3.61
C ASN A 427 9.49 -31.53 -3.45
N CYS A 428 10.78 -31.89 -3.35
CA CYS A 428 11.23 -33.26 -3.10
C CYS A 428 10.76 -33.76 -1.74
N VAL A 429 10.94 -32.97 -0.67
CA VAL A 429 10.48 -33.32 0.68
C VAL A 429 8.97 -33.52 0.70
N ARG A 430 8.20 -32.60 0.10
CA ARG A 430 6.73 -32.72 -0.02
C ARG A 430 6.33 -34.02 -0.71
N ALA A 431 6.95 -34.32 -1.85
CA ALA A 431 6.64 -35.54 -2.59
C ALA A 431 6.99 -36.81 -1.80
N ALA A 432 8.14 -36.82 -1.11
CA ALA A 432 8.53 -37.94 -0.26
C ALA A 432 7.60 -38.12 0.95
N CYS A 433 7.12 -37.04 1.56
CA CYS A 433 6.15 -37.09 2.65
C CYS A 433 4.80 -37.66 2.18
N LEU A 434 4.33 -37.27 1.00
CA LEU A 434 3.09 -37.82 0.43
C LEU A 434 3.20 -39.34 0.19
N LEU A 435 4.34 -39.81 -0.33
CA LEU A 435 4.59 -41.25 -0.51
C LEU A 435 4.61 -42.01 0.83
N ALA A 436 5.16 -41.41 1.88
CA ALA A 436 5.15 -42.00 3.22
C ALA A 436 3.72 -42.11 3.79
N LEU A 437 2.91 -41.06 3.60
CA LEU A 437 1.50 -41.05 4.02
C LEU A 437 0.66 -42.07 3.26
N GLU A 438 0.86 -42.22 1.94
CA GLU A 438 0.22 -43.27 1.13
C GLU A 438 0.60 -44.68 1.61
N ALA A 439 1.81 -44.85 2.12
CA ALA A 439 2.27 -46.09 2.75
C ALA A 439 1.77 -46.28 4.21
N GLY A 440 0.96 -45.34 4.72
CA GLY A 440 0.34 -45.42 6.04
C GLY A 440 1.27 -45.04 7.21
N GLY A 441 2.34 -44.28 6.98
CA GLY A 441 3.29 -43.90 8.03
C GLY A 441 3.93 -42.53 7.84
N ASN A 442 4.91 -42.24 8.71
CA ASN A 442 5.71 -41.00 8.71
C ASN A 442 7.19 -41.27 8.39
N ARG A 443 7.52 -42.48 7.93
CA ARG A 443 8.89 -42.89 7.63
C ARG A 443 9.18 -42.73 6.13
N ILE A 444 10.17 -41.92 5.80
CA ILE A 444 10.66 -41.75 4.42
C ILE A 444 11.79 -42.75 4.19
N THR A 445 11.59 -43.65 3.21
CA THR A 445 12.61 -44.59 2.75
C THR A 445 13.49 -43.98 1.66
N GLU A 446 14.70 -44.52 1.48
CA GLU A 446 15.62 -44.10 0.41
C GLU A 446 14.93 -44.14 -0.97
N ALA A 447 14.16 -45.21 -1.25
CA ALA A 447 13.44 -45.36 -2.51
C ALA A 447 12.41 -44.25 -2.76
N MET A 448 11.69 -43.82 -1.72
CA MET A 448 10.72 -42.71 -1.81
C MET A 448 11.42 -41.40 -2.11
N LEU A 449 12.52 -41.12 -1.41
CA LEU A 449 13.29 -39.88 -1.58
C LEU A 449 13.96 -39.81 -2.96
N GLN A 450 14.59 -40.90 -3.41
CA GLN A 450 15.17 -40.99 -4.75
C GLN A 450 14.12 -40.88 -5.86
N ARG A 451 12.92 -41.42 -5.64
CA ARG A 451 11.78 -41.23 -6.58
C ARG A 451 11.35 -39.76 -6.63
N ALA A 452 11.30 -39.07 -5.49
CA ALA A 452 10.97 -37.65 -5.43
C ALA A 452 12.01 -36.79 -6.14
N ILE A 453 13.30 -37.04 -5.90
CA ILE A 453 14.42 -36.32 -6.54
C ILE A 453 14.41 -36.53 -8.06
N ARG A 454 14.28 -37.78 -8.54
CA ARG A 454 14.20 -38.07 -9.98
C ARG A 454 13.02 -37.36 -10.64
N ARG A 455 11.86 -37.36 -9.99
CA ARG A 455 10.67 -36.67 -10.50
C ARG A 455 10.91 -35.17 -10.63
N GLU A 456 11.62 -34.54 -9.70
CA GLU A 456 11.90 -33.11 -9.76
C GLU A 456 12.92 -32.79 -10.86
N LEU A 457 14.01 -33.56 -10.94
CA LEU A 457 15.03 -33.40 -12.00
C LEU A 457 14.44 -33.62 -13.41
N ALA A 458 13.48 -34.54 -13.55
CA ALA A 458 12.79 -34.79 -14.81
C ALA A 458 11.93 -33.60 -15.28
N LYS A 459 11.37 -32.79 -14.36
CA LYS A 459 10.61 -31.59 -14.74
C LYS A 459 11.49 -30.52 -15.38
N ASP A 460 12.72 -30.41 -14.93
CA ASP A 460 13.71 -29.45 -15.42
C ASP A 460 14.52 -29.98 -16.61
N GLY A 461 14.24 -31.20 -17.09
CA GLY A 461 14.98 -31.82 -18.20
C GLY A 461 16.43 -32.18 -17.86
N ARG A 462 16.76 -32.34 -16.57
CA ARG A 462 18.12 -32.59 -16.05
C ARG A 462 18.41 -34.08 -15.82
N GLU A 463 17.95 -34.96 -16.71
CA GLU A 463 18.26 -36.39 -16.64
C GLU A 463 19.72 -36.65 -17.05
N HIS A 464 20.59 -36.91 -16.07
CA HIS A 464 21.88 -37.58 -16.27
C HIS A 464 22.08 -38.66 -15.21
#